data_AF-A0A7W0NRR8-F1
#
_entry.id   AF-A0A7W0NRR8-F1
#
_cell.length_a   1.000
_cell.length_b   1.000
_cell.length_c   1.000
_cell.angle_alpha   90.00
_cell.angle_beta   90.00
_cell.angle_gamma   90.00
#
_symmetry.space_group_name_H-M   'P 1'
#
loop_
_entity.id
_entity.type
_entity.pdbx_description
1 polymer ?
#
loop_
_entity_poly.entity_id
_entity_poly.type
_entity_poly.pdbx_seq_one_letter_code
_entity_poly.pdbx_strand_id
1 'polypeptide(L)'
;MENLPAQETYPRQHAFRLAWILVILCGLLLGYFVLQTYGLPRSRQYQLDFGKAKWIEPPEPHTPVAYFRKEVYLSALPAQAWIELAASDNFGLLINGHTIGNRSSVKTYEAEIYDVKRALKAGTNVVAVSVSRTSYPDPVQLILRGKIVERGGKTTTLLSDESWRVTNRTGIVPAALEWNSKRVQAETWPKARLSPLNDKKVVTSWVDLNPLLLEQSRIGYWIMANNGPSEAVFSTTIKADRSKQETWIQIAGSGDLDLAINGHVISLASSAARGSKKLPHLPAEEEVAPTVDKFGRVANEGAAPMRPTSSPFQSVDLSAYDVSHWIERGQNVIVAT
;
A
#
# COMPACT_ATOMS: atom_id res chain seq x y z
N MET A 1 2.04 -17.12 -85.67
CA MET A 1 0.88 -16.46 -85.03
C MET A 1 0.44 -17.33 -83.88
N GLU A 2 -0.07 -16.73 -82.80
CA GLU A 2 -0.43 -17.33 -81.50
C GLU A 2 0.76 -17.50 -80.53
N ASN A 3 0.69 -17.16 -79.24
CA ASN A 3 -0.26 -16.39 -78.45
C ASN A 3 0.54 -15.89 -77.22
N LEU A 4 0.38 -14.63 -76.82
CA LEU A 4 0.83 -14.11 -75.52
C LEU A 4 -0.18 -14.52 -74.44
N PRO A 5 0.25 -15.01 -73.26
CA PRO A 5 -0.52 -14.82 -72.05
C PRO A 5 0.16 -13.84 -71.10
N ALA A 6 -0.58 -12.73 -70.93
CA ALA A 6 -0.81 -11.89 -69.77
C ALA A 6 0.04 -12.06 -68.49
N GLN A 7 0.52 -10.90 -68.04
CA GLN A 7 0.98 -10.52 -66.71
C GLN A 7 0.28 -11.22 -65.53
N GLU A 8 1.07 -11.85 -64.65
CA GLU A 8 0.74 -11.97 -63.22
C GLU A 8 1.43 -10.84 -62.44
N THR A 9 0.78 -9.68 -62.37
CA THR A 9 1.15 -8.60 -61.44
C THR A 9 0.32 -8.71 -60.16
N TYR A 10 0.58 -9.71 -59.30
CA TYR A 10 -0.20 -9.87 -58.06
C TYR A 10 0.51 -10.12 -56.71
N PRO A 11 1.85 -10.11 -56.53
CA PRO A 11 2.42 -10.23 -55.18
C PRO A 11 2.80 -8.88 -54.51
N ARG A 12 2.94 -7.78 -55.27
CA ARG A 12 3.55 -6.54 -54.76
C ARG A 12 2.66 -5.73 -53.81
N GLN A 13 1.34 -5.74 -54.03
CA GLN A 13 0.40 -4.93 -53.23
C GLN A 13 0.17 -5.51 -51.81
N HIS A 14 0.15 -6.83 -51.67
CA HIS A 14 0.00 -7.48 -50.36
C HIS A 14 1.22 -7.27 -49.48
N ALA A 15 2.43 -7.40 -50.04
CA ALA A 15 3.67 -7.14 -49.33
C ALA A 15 3.76 -5.66 -48.86
N PHE A 16 3.31 -4.72 -49.68
CA PHE A 16 3.28 -3.30 -49.33
C PHE A 16 2.28 -3.02 -48.20
N ARG A 17 1.07 -3.59 -48.26
CA ARG A 17 0.06 -3.45 -47.19
C ARG A 17 0.53 -4.05 -45.86
N LEU A 18 1.17 -5.22 -45.89
CA LEU A 18 1.76 -5.84 -44.69
C LEU A 18 2.89 -5.00 -44.09
N ALA A 19 3.76 -4.43 -44.93
CA ALA A 19 4.84 -3.55 -44.47
C ALA A 19 4.27 -2.30 -43.77
N TRP A 20 3.23 -1.67 -44.32
CA TRP A 20 2.58 -0.52 -43.70
C TRP A 20 1.90 -0.86 -42.37
N ILE A 21 1.22 -2.00 -42.29
CA ILE A 21 0.62 -2.48 -41.04
C ILE A 21 1.71 -2.67 -39.97
N LEU A 22 2.86 -3.26 -40.33
CA LEU A 22 3.96 -3.48 -39.41
C LEU A 22 4.59 -2.17 -38.91
N VAL A 23 4.74 -1.17 -39.78
CA VAL A 23 5.24 0.17 -39.40
C VAL A 23 4.27 0.88 -38.45
N ILE A 24 2.97 0.86 -38.75
CA ILE A 24 1.95 1.47 -37.88
C ILE A 24 1.91 0.78 -36.52
N LEU A 25 1.93 -0.55 -36.49
CA LEU A 25 1.95 -1.33 -35.26
C LEU A 25 3.19 -0.99 -34.40
N CYS A 26 4.36 -0.92 -35.03
CA CYS A 26 5.60 -0.57 -34.35
C CYS A 26 5.56 0.87 -33.81
N GLY A 27 5.02 1.82 -34.58
CA GLY A 27 4.82 3.20 -34.15
C GLY A 27 3.85 3.33 -32.96
N LEU A 28 2.74 2.58 -32.97
CA LEU A 28 1.80 2.53 -31.85
C LEU A 28 2.42 1.91 -30.59
N LEU A 29 3.18 0.81 -30.74
CA LEU A 29 3.89 0.17 -29.63
C LEU A 29 4.97 1.10 -29.04
N LEU A 30 5.71 1.82 -29.89
CA LEU A 30 6.71 2.79 -29.43
C LEU A 30 6.04 3.99 -28.74
N GLY A 31 4.97 4.54 -29.30
CA GLY A 31 4.19 5.62 -28.70
C GLY A 31 3.61 5.22 -27.34
N TYR A 32 3.06 4.00 -27.24
CA TYR A 32 2.59 3.43 -25.98
C TYR A 32 3.71 3.27 -24.95
N PHE A 33 4.89 2.79 -25.37
CA PHE A 33 6.05 2.66 -24.49
C PHE A 33 6.56 4.00 -23.97
N VAL A 34 6.60 5.03 -24.83
CA VAL A 34 6.98 6.40 -24.45
C VAL A 34 5.96 6.97 -23.46
N LEU A 35 4.66 6.79 -23.73
CA LEU A 35 3.60 7.24 -22.82
C LEU A 35 3.69 6.54 -21.45
N GLN A 36 3.94 5.23 -21.42
CA GLN A 36 4.14 4.47 -20.19
C GLN A 36 5.40 4.89 -19.43
N THR A 37 6.46 5.28 -20.14
CA THR A 37 7.75 5.63 -19.52
C THR A 37 7.78 7.05 -18.99
N TYR A 38 7.14 7.99 -19.69
CA TYR A 38 7.23 9.43 -19.39
C TYR A 38 5.89 10.06 -18.99
N GLY A 39 4.77 9.55 -19.49
CA GLY A 39 3.44 10.10 -19.25
C GLY A 39 2.80 9.60 -17.96
N LEU A 40 3.20 8.44 -17.44
CA LEU A 40 2.76 7.94 -16.15
C LEU A 40 3.90 8.11 -15.13
N PRO A 41 3.73 8.91 -14.07
CA PRO A 41 4.73 8.98 -13.02
C PRO A 41 4.86 7.60 -12.39
N ARG A 42 6.02 6.95 -12.56
CA ARG A 42 6.35 5.75 -11.78
C ARG A 42 6.31 6.15 -10.31
N SER A 43 5.53 5.42 -9.51
CA SER A 43 5.56 5.53 -8.06
C SER A 43 7.02 5.44 -7.60
N ARG A 44 7.40 6.28 -6.63
CA ARG A 44 8.69 6.12 -5.99
C ARG A 44 8.69 4.75 -5.33
N GLN A 45 9.75 3.99 -5.56
CA GLN A 45 9.95 2.72 -4.90
C GLN A 45 10.89 2.91 -3.71
N TYR A 46 10.67 2.12 -2.66
CA TYR A 46 11.35 2.23 -1.39
C TYR A 46 12.07 0.92 -1.06
N GLN A 47 13.26 1.05 -0.48
CA GLN A 47 13.97 -0.10 0.07
C GLN A 47 13.60 -0.24 1.55
N LEU A 48 13.18 -1.45 1.96
CA LEU A 48 12.86 -1.72 3.35
C LEU A 48 14.14 -1.82 4.21
N ASP A 49 14.08 -1.26 5.41
CA ASP A 49 15.13 -1.39 6.43
C ASP A 49 14.69 -2.36 7.52
N PHE A 50 15.30 -3.54 7.52
CA PHE A 50 15.00 -4.60 8.50
C PHE A 50 15.65 -4.37 9.87
N GLY A 51 16.44 -3.30 10.05
CA GLY A 51 17.02 -2.90 11.33
C GLY A 51 17.80 -4.03 12.01
N LYS A 52 17.31 -4.50 13.16
CA LYS A 52 17.95 -5.57 13.97
C LYS A 52 17.45 -6.98 13.64
N ALA A 53 16.52 -7.14 12.70
CA ALA A 53 16.05 -8.45 12.28
C ALA A 53 17.17 -9.21 11.57
N LYS A 54 17.15 -10.53 11.66
CA LYS A 54 18.15 -11.40 11.05
C LYS A 54 17.50 -12.30 10.01
N TRP A 55 18.21 -12.58 8.93
CA TRP A 55 17.85 -13.63 8.01
C TRP A 55 17.86 -14.98 8.74
N ILE A 56 16.77 -15.72 8.63
CA ILE A 56 16.58 -17.04 9.21
C ILE A 56 16.22 -18.05 8.13
N GLU A 57 16.56 -19.31 8.38
CA GLU A 57 16.32 -20.43 7.47
C GLU A 57 16.00 -21.72 8.26
N PRO A 58 15.42 -22.73 7.61
CA PRO A 58 15.23 -24.05 8.22
C PRO A 58 16.58 -24.69 8.60
N PRO A 59 16.64 -25.47 9.69
CA PRO A 59 17.87 -26.17 10.05
C PRO A 59 18.24 -27.25 9.02
N GLU A 60 17.25 -27.89 8.40
CA GLU A 60 17.47 -28.86 7.33
C GLU A 60 17.97 -28.18 6.04
N PRO A 61 19.13 -28.59 5.50
CA PRO A 61 19.63 -28.07 4.23
C PRO A 61 18.70 -28.47 3.07
N HIS A 62 18.74 -27.68 1.98
CA HIS A 62 17.98 -27.93 0.75
C HIS A 62 16.46 -28.07 0.95
N THR A 63 15.89 -27.19 1.78
CA THR A 63 14.45 -27.11 2.01
C THR A 63 13.83 -26.08 1.06
N PRO A 64 13.12 -26.48 -0.02
CA PRO A 64 12.53 -25.55 -0.98
C PRO A 64 11.22 -24.93 -0.48
N VAL A 65 10.61 -25.47 0.58
CA VAL A 65 9.38 -24.94 1.18
C VAL A 65 9.52 -24.99 2.70
N ALA A 66 9.25 -23.88 3.38
CA ALA A 66 9.17 -23.85 4.83
C ALA A 66 8.07 -22.93 5.34
N TYR A 67 7.63 -23.26 6.56
CA TYR A 67 6.57 -22.59 7.28
C TYR A 67 7.14 -22.07 8.59
N PHE A 68 7.27 -20.76 8.69
CA PHE A 68 7.77 -20.06 9.87
C PHE A 68 6.61 -19.60 10.73
N ARG A 69 6.70 -19.77 12.05
CA ARG A 69 5.65 -19.41 12.99
C ARG A 69 6.23 -18.75 14.24
N LYS A 70 5.56 -17.69 14.68
CA LYS A 70 5.83 -16.99 15.94
C LYS A 70 4.53 -16.63 16.65
N GLU A 71 4.47 -16.91 17.94
CA GLU A 71 3.38 -16.45 18.79
C GLU A 71 3.72 -15.12 19.45
N VAL A 72 2.72 -14.24 19.51
CA VAL A 72 2.83 -12.91 20.13
C VAL A 72 1.60 -12.68 21.01
N TYR A 73 1.83 -12.39 22.29
CA TYR A 73 0.75 -12.04 23.21
C TYR A 73 0.53 -10.52 23.27
N LEU A 74 -0.72 -10.09 23.05
CA LEU A 74 -1.15 -8.70 23.17
C LEU A 74 -2.12 -8.58 24.35
N SER A 75 -1.86 -7.65 25.27
CA SER A 75 -2.76 -7.39 26.40
C SER A 75 -4.03 -6.63 26.01
N ALA A 76 -3.96 -5.82 24.96
CA ALA A 76 -5.08 -5.07 24.41
C ALA A 76 -5.09 -5.10 22.86
N LEU A 77 -6.16 -4.58 22.26
CA LEU A 77 -6.21 -4.38 20.80
C LEU A 77 -5.11 -3.42 20.34
N PRO A 78 -4.52 -3.65 19.16
CA PRO A 78 -3.50 -2.76 18.61
C PRO A 78 -4.09 -1.42 18.19
N ALA A 79 -3.42 -0.34 18.58
CA ALA A 79 -3.62 0.99 18.02
C ALA A 79 -2.97 1.08 16.62
N GLN A 80 -1.83 0.42 16.44
CA GLN A 80 -1.02 0.40 15.22
C GLN A 80 -0.30 -0.95 15.14
N ALA A 81 -0.24 -1.55 13.95
CA ALA A 81 0.54 -2.75 13.74
C ALA A 81 0.94 -2.93 12.28
N TRP A 82 2.22 -3.14 12.03
CA TRP A 82 2.75 -3.36 10.69
C TRP A 82 3.86 -4.41 10.71
N ILE A 83 4.08 -5.02 9.54
CA ILE A 83 5.13 -6.02 9.30
C ILE A 83 5.78 -5.75 7.95
N GLU A 84 7.10 -5.61 7.97
CA GLU A 84 8.01 -5.67 6.83
C GLU A 84 8.55 -7.09 6.70
N LEU A 85 8.57 -7.61 5.48
CA LEU A 85 8.89 -9.00 5.21
C LEU A 85 9.69 -9.07 3.91
N ALA A 86 10.80 -9.80 3.92
CA ALA A 86 11.42 -10.26 2.69
C ALA A 86 11.79 -11.75 2.76
N ALA A 87 11.68 -12.44 1.63
CA ALA A 87 11.95 -13.87 1.56
C ALA A 87 12.42 -14.30 0.16
N SER A 88 13.04 -15.48 0.08
CA SER A 88 13.47 -16.06 -1.19
C SER A 88 12.28 -16.44 -2.08
N ASP A 89 12.25 -15.92 -3.31
CA ASP A 89 11.23 -16.13 -4.34
C ASP A 89 9.80 -15.77 -3.91
N ASN A 90 9.08 -16.73 -3.34
CA ASN A 90 7.66 -16.61 -3.08
C ASN A 90 7.40 -16.70 -1.58
N PHE A 91 6.52 -15.84 -1.09
CA PHE A 91 6.06 -15.92 0.29
C PHE A 91 4.58 -15.57 0.45
N GLY A 92 4.00 -16.03 1.55
CA GLY A 92 2.68 -15.65 2.02
C GLY A 92 2.73 -15.30 3.50
N LEU A 93 2.16 -14.15 3.87
CA LEU A 93 2.00 -13.72 5.26
C LEU A 93 0.59 -14.07 5.75
N LEU A 94 0.51 -14.74 6.89
CA LEU A 94 -0.72 -15.14 7.53
C LEU A 94 -0.73 -14.69 8.99
N ILE A 95 -1.85 -14.14 9.43
CA ILE A 95 -2.08 -13.74 10.83
C ILE A 95 -3.32 -14.46 11.33
N ASN A 96 -3.19 -15.21 12.42
CA ASN A 96 -4.30 -15.98 13.01
C ASN A 96 -5.02 -16.87 11.98
N GLY A 97 -4.29 -17.44 11.02
CA GLY A 97 -4.82 -18.27 9.93
C GLY A 97 -5.40 -17.52 8.74
N HIS A 98 -5.43 -16.19 8.75
CA HIS A 98 -5.94 -15.37 7.65
C HIS A 98 -4.78 -14.85 6.80
N THR A 99 -4.86 -15.04 5.49
CA THR A 99 -3.86 -14.50 4.54
C THR A 99 -3.96 -12.98 4.49
N ILE A 100 -2.83 -12.31 4.74
CA ILE A 100 -2.70 -10.85 4.64
C ILE A 100 -2.22 -10.46 3.25
N GLY A 101 -1.29 -11.25 2.69
CA GLY A 101 -0.77 -11.02 1.36
C GLY A 101 0.18 -12.12 0.91
N ASN A 102 0.40 -12.15 -0.39
CA ASN A 102 1.30 -13.05 -1.07
C ASN A 102 2.16 -12.28 -2.08
N ARG A 103 3.39 -12.71 -2.25
CA ARG A 103 4.27 -12.23 -3.31
C ARG A 103 4.92 -13.42 -3.99
N SER A 104 5.17 -13.26 -5.28
CA SER A 104 5.79 -14.27 -6.10
C SER A 104 6.81 -13.62 -7.01
N SER A 105 7.98 -14.23 -7.04
CA SER A 105 9.12 -13.75 -7.81
C SER A 105 10.08 -14.90 -8.08
N VAL A 106 10.98 -14.70 -9.05
CA VAL A 106 11.93 -15.73 -9.48
C VAL A 106 13.34 -15.19 -9.31
N LYS A 107 14.18 -15.91 -8.57
CA LYS A 107 15.61 -15.61 -8.37
C LYS A 107 15.87 -14.27 -7.67
N THR A 108 14.99 -13.87 -6.75
CA THR A 108 15.16 -12.63 -5.98
C THR A 108 14.66 -12.80 -4.54
N TYR A 109 15.02 -11.85 -3.68
CA TYR A 109 14.44 -11.71 -2.36
C TYR A 109 13.29 -10.72 -2.44
N GLU A 110 12.09 -11.26 -2.57
CA GLU A 110 10.88 -10.46 -2.69
C GLU A 110 10.55 -9.83 -1.34
N ALA A 111 10.17 -8.56 -1.33
CA ALA A 111 9.94 -7.75 -0.14
C ALA A 111 8.55 -7.09 -0.19
N GLU A 112 7.92 -6.94 0.97
CA GLU A 112 6.67 -6.20 1.09
C GLU A 112 6.44 -5.70 2.53
N ILE A 113 5.64 -4.66 2.68
CA ILE A 113 5.17 -4.16 3.97
C ILE A 113 3.64 -4.23 4.07
N TYR A 114 3.13 -4.63 5.23
CA TYR A 114 1.70 -4.85 5.47
C TYR A 114 1.21 -4.13 6.72
N ASP A 115 0.05 -3.47 6.64
CA ASP A 115 -0.74 -3.09 7.82
C ASP A 115 -1.51 -4.32 8.32
N VAL A 116 -1.13 -4.83 9.49
CA VAL A 116 -1.71 -6.05 10.08
C VAL A 116 -2.66 -5.77 11.24
N LYS A 117 -2.95 -4.49 11.51
CA LYS A 117 -3.76 -4.07 12.66
C LYS A 117 -5.11 -4.78 12.72
N ARG A 118 -5.80 -4.87 11.58
CA ARG A 118 -7.15 -5.45 11.50
C ARG A 118 -7.18 -6.97 11.70
N ALA A 119 -6.06 -7.65 11.52
CA ALA A 119 -5.97 -9.11 11.66
C ALA A 119 -5.59 -9.58 13.07
N LEU A 120 -5.14 -8.66 13.92
CA LEU A 120 -4.72 -8.92 15.29
C LEU A 120 -5.87 -8.73 16.28
N LYS A 121 -5.83 -9.49 17.37
CA LYS A 121 -6.80 -9.43 18.48
C LYS A 121 -6.08 -9.38 19.83
N ALA A 122 -6.80 -9.02 20.89
CA ALA A 122 -6.28 -9.20 22.25
C ALA A 122 -6.04 -10.69 22.54
N GLY A 123 -5.03 -11.00 23.36
CA GLY A 123 -4.54 -12.33 23.68
C GLY A 123 -3.42 -12.81 22.74
N THR A 124 -3.20 -14.13 22.70
CA THR A 124 -2.17 -14.76 21.86
C THR A 124 -2.55 -14.67 20.39
N ASN A 125 -1.69 -14.11 19.55
CA ASN A 125 -1.81 -14.09 18.10
C ASN A 125 -0.70 -14.94 17.48
N VAL A 126 -0.99 -15.47 16.30
CA VAL A 126 -0.03 -16.26 15.53
C VAL A 126 0.35 -15.48 14.29
N VAL A 127 1.65 -15.22 14.14
CA VAL A 127 2.24 -14.72 12.90
C VAL A 127 2.88 -15.91 12.20
N ALA A 128 2.46 -16.16 10.96
CA ALA A 128 2.86 -17.30 10.17
C ALA A 128 3.32 -16.82 8.79
N VAL A 129 4.41 -17.38 8.29
CA VAL A 129 4.95 -17.08 6.97
C VAL A 129 5.25 -18.38 6.24
N SER A 130 4.62 -18.58 5.09
CA SER A 130 4.99 -19.66 4.17
C SER A 130 5.98 -19.11 3.16
N VAL A 131 7.12 -19.77 2.98
CA VAL A 131 8.12 -19.41 1.96
C VAL A 131 8.33 -20.61 1.06
N SER A 132 8.33 -20.38 -0.24
CA SER A 132 8.61 -21.42 -1.23
C SER A 132 9.57 -20.90 -2.30
N ARG A 133 10.71 -21.56 -2.40
CA ARG A 133 11.74 -21.30 -3.40
C ARG A 133 11.51 -22.20 -4.60
N THR A 134 11.35 -21.57 -5.76
CA THR A 134 11.21 -22.23 -7.06
C THR A 134 12.51 -22.19 -7.86
N SER A 135 13.44 -21.32 -7.46
CA SER A 135 14.69 -21.06 -8.14
C SER A 135 15.91 -21.59 -7.37
N TYR A 136 16.58 -22.59 -7.95
CA TYR A 136 17.89 -23.14 -7.53
C TYR A 136 17.93 -23.76 -6.09
N PRO A 137 18.75 -24.79 -5.80
CA PRO A 137 18.65 -25.63 -4.59
C PRO A 137 19.04 -25.00 -3.25
N ASP A 138 19.17 -23.67 -3.14
CA ASP A 138 19.46 -23.01 -1.87
C ASP A 138 18.27 -23.14 -0.90
N PRO A 139 18.50 -23.14 0.42
CA PRO A 139 17.41 -23.16 1.39
C PRO A 139 16.53 -21.92 1.25
N VAL A 140 15.24 -22.06 1.62
CA VAL A 140 14.38 -20.89 1.82
C VAL A 140 14.90 -20.01 2.94
N GLN A 141 14.86 -18.70 2.72
CA GLN A 141 15.38 -17.69 3.64
C GLN A 141 14.33 -16.61 3.86
N LEU A 142 14.27 -16.12 5.09
CA LEU A 142 13.25 -15.19 5.58
C LEU A 142 13.90 -14.11 6.45
N ILE A 143 13.54 -12.84 6.24
CA ILE A 143 13.77 -11.76 7.19
C ILE A 143 12.46 -11.01 7.43
N LEU A 144 12.17 -10.68 8.69
CA LEU A 144 10.94 -10.04 9.08
C LEU A 144 11.19 -9.05 10.22
N ARG A 145 10.64 -7.85 10.06
CA ARG A 145 10.58 -6.83 11.11
C ARG A 145 9.15 -6.36 11.25
N GLY A 146 8.71 -6.09 12.46
CA GLY A 146 7.38 -5.53 12.69
C GLY A 146 7.31 -4.83 14.03
N LYS A 147 6.30 -3.97 14.15
CA LYS A 147 6.00 -3.25 15.38
C LYS A 147 4.51 -3.26 15.62
N ILE A 148 4.13 -3.57 16.85
CA ILE A 148 2.75 -3.57 17.31
C ILE A 148 2.68 -2.64 18.51
N VAL A 149 1.88 -1.59 18.41
CA VAL A 149 1.60 -0.66 19.50
C VAL A 149 0.20 -0.93 19.98
N GLU A 150 0.06 -1.37 21.23
CA GLU A 150 -1.21 -1.61 21.89
C GLU A 150 -1.89 -0.29 22.28
N ARG A 151 -3.21 -0.26 22.42
CA ARG A 151 -3.94 0.96 22.86
C ARG A 151 -3.49 1.49 24.23
N GLY A 152 -2.90 0.64 25.07
CA GLY A 152 -2.27 1.05 26.33
C GLY A 152 -0.85 1.63 26.19
N GLY A 153 -0.36 1.86 24.97
CA GLY A 153 0.97 2.41 24.68
C GLY A 153 2.10 1.37 24.71
N LYS A 154 1.84 0.17 25.22
CA LYS A 154 2.82 -0.94 25.20
C LYS A 154 3.21 -1.27 23.75
N THR A 155 4.51 -1.29 23.50
CA THR A 155 5.08 -1.59 22.18
C THR A 155 5.71 -2.97 22.20
N THR A 156 5.33 -3.81 21.24
CA THR A 156 5.93 -5.13 20.98
C THR A 156 6.61 -5.10 19.63
N THR A 157 7.92 -5.35 19.61
CA THR A 157 8.69 -5.50 18.37
C THR A 157 8.73 -6.97 17.97
N LEU A 158 8.46 -7.25 16.71
CA LEU A 158 8.55 -8.58 16.12
C LEU A 158 9.78 -8.61 15.21
N LEU A 159 10.76 -9.47 15.52
CA LEU A 159 11.99 -9.61 14.74
C LEU A 159 12.16 -11.08 14.34
N SER A 160 12.66 -11.34 13.13
CA SER A 160 13.14 -12.65 12.74
C SER A 160 14.46 -12.98 13.42
N ASP A 161 14.49 -14.11 14.12
CA ASP A 161 15.63 -14.64 14.87
C ASP A 161 15.41 -16.15 15.14
N GLU A 162 16.33 -16.78 15.88
CA GLU A 162 16.29 -18.22 16.20
C GLU A 162 15.12 -18.60 17.13
N SER A 163 14.36 -17.64 17.64
CA SER A 163 13.17 -17.92 18.47
C SER A 163 11.94 -18.27 17.64
N TRP A 164 12.02 -18.16 16.31
CA TRP A 164 10.99 -18.61 15.38
C TRP A 164 10.96 -20.13 15.28
N ARG A 165 9.76 -20.68 15.14
CA ARG A 165 9.55 -22.10 14.88
C ARG A 165 9.41 -22.32 13.38
N VAL A 166 10.00 -23.40 12.87
CA VAL A 166 10.01 -23.68 11.43
C VAL A 166 9.73 -25.16 11.17
N THR A 167 9.02 -25.45 10.10
CA THR A 167 8.85 -26.82 9.59
C THR A 167 8.82 -26.79 8.07
N ASN A 168 9.25 -27.88 7.43
CA ASN A 168 9.07 -28.12 5.99
C ASN A 168 7.92 -29.08 5.69
N ARG A 169 7.24 -29.59 6.72
CA ARG A 169 6.11 -30.52 6.61
C ARG A 169 4.85 -29.88 7.19
N THR A 170 3.80 -29.77 6.38
CA THR A 170 2.45 -29.40 6.84
C THR A 170 1.77 -30.53 7.62
N GLY A 171 2.14 -31.79 7.35
CA GLY A 171 1.51 -33.00 7.92
C GLY A 171 1.85 -33.35 9.37
N ILE A 172 2.62 -32.52 10.09
CA ILE A 172 2.84 -32.67 11.55
C ILE A 172 1.61 -32.18 12.34
N VAL A 173 0.67 -31.54 11.65
CA VAL A 173 -0.55 -30.99 12.21
C VAL A 173 -1.68 -32.01 12.01
N PRO A 174 -2.50 -32.32 13.03
CA PRO A 174 -3.65 -33.22 12.86
C PRO A 174 -4.49 -32.77 11.67
N ALA A 175 -4.94 -33.69 10.81
CA ALA A 175 -5.57 -33.39 9.51
C ALA A 175 -6.78 -32.44 9.52
N ALA A 176 -7.34 -32.13 10.70
CA ALA A 176 -8.43 -31.17 10.90
C ALA A 176 -7.96 -29.74 11.27
N LEU A 177 -6.66 -29.50 11.38
CA LEU A 177 -6.08 -28.22 11.79
C LEU A 177 -5.08 -27.73 10.74
N GLU A 178 -5.24 -26.48 10.33
CA GLU A 178 -4.26 -25.79 9.48
C GLU A 178 -3.00 -25.43 10.29
N TRP A 179 -1.83 -25.53 9.68
CA TRP A 179 -0.52 -25.27 10.31
C TRP A 179 -0.35 -23.85 10.87
N ASN A 180 -1.14 -22.91 10.35
CA ASN A 180 -1.19 -21.50 10.74
C ASN A 180 -2.17 -21.24 11.92
N SER A 181 -2.87 -22.28 12.40
CA SER A 181 -3.88 -22.18 13.44
C SER A 181 -3.26 -22.02 14.82
N LYS A 182 -3.98 -21.34 15.72
CA LYS A 182 -3.64 -21.23 17.15
C LYS A 182 -3.63 -22.55 17.88
N ARG A 183 -4.32 -23.56 17.34
CA ARG A 183 -4.49 -24.88 17.99
C ARG A 183 -3.31 -25.82 17.73
N VAL A 184 -2.36 -25.41 16.90
CA VAL A 184 -1.16 -26.19 16.60
C VAL A 184 -0.13 -25.97 17.70
N GLN A 185 0.36 -27.06 18.30
CA GLN A 185 1.45 -27.03 19.28
C GLN A 185 2.80 -26.95 18.55
N ALA A 186 3.20 -25.76 18.11
CA ALA A 186 4.48 -25.56 17.41
C ALA A 186 5.69 -25.60 18.35
N GLU A 187 5.50 -25.82 19.65
CA GLU A 187 6.58 -26.09 20.60
C GLU A 187 7.40 -27.31 20.17
N THR A 188 6.75 -28.26 19.48
CA THR A 188 7.35 -29.46 18.89
C THR A 188 8.18 -29.18 17.64
N TRP A 189 8.01 -28.02 17.00
CA TRP A 189 8.75 -27.68 15.79
C TRP A 189 10.17 -27.23 16.13
N PRO A 190 11.16 -27.55 15.27
CA PRO A 190 12.51 -27.06 15.46
C PRO A 190 12.55 -25.52 15.41
N LYS A 191 13.56 -24.95 16.06
CA LYS A 191 13.86 -23.53 15.96
C LYS A 191 14.50 -23.22 14.61
N ALA A 192 14.26 -22.04 14.08
CA ALA A 192 14.96 -21.54 12.90
C ALA A 192 16.46 -21.33 13.20
N ARG A 193 17.29 -21.47 12.17
CA ARG A 193 18.73 -21.18 12.22
C ARG A 193 18.98 -19.80 11.61
N LEU A 194 20.00 -19.09 12.09
CA LEU A 194 20.51 -17.90 11.41
C LEU A 194 21.08 -18.26 10.04
N SER A 195 20.69 -17.48 9.03
CA SER A 195 21.19 -17.66 7.68
C SER A 195 22.61 -17.07 7.51
N PRO A 196 23.46 -17.69 6.67
CA PRO A 196 24.73 -17.09 6.23
C PRO A 196 24.58 -15.75 5.49
N LEU A 197 23.36 -15.39 5.08
CA LEU A 197 23.07 -14.09 4.48
C LEU A 197 23.31 -12.92 5.43
N ASN A 198 23.29 -13.13 6.75
CA ASN A 198 23.50 -12.05 7.72
C ASN A 198 24.91 -11.43 7.63
N ASP A 199 25.88 -12.16 7.10
CA ASP A 199 27.25 -11.68 6.90
C ASP A 199 27.44 -11.03 5.50
N LYS A 200 26.36 -10.90 4.73
CA LYS A 200 26.39 -10.43 3.34
C LYS A 200 25.41 -9.27 3.14
N LYS A 201 25.72 -8.38 2.20
CA LYS A 201 24.76 -7.38 1.72
C LYS A 201 23.78 -8.05 0.76
N VAL A 202 22.53 -8.19 1.19
CA VAL A 202 21.44 -8.76 0.37
C VAL A 202 20.59 -7.62 -0.17
N VAL A 203 20.33 -7.65 -1.47
CA VAL A 203 19.39 -6.72 -2.11
C VAL A 203 18.02 -7.39 -2.16
N THR A 204 17.02 -6.74 -1.60
CA THR A 204 15.62 -7.15 -1.66
C THR A 204 14.89 -6.33 -2.72
N SER A 205 13.73 -6.81 -3.19
CA SER A 205 12.88 -6.02 -4.09
C SER A 205 12.45 -4.71 -3.42
N TRP A 206 12.15 -3.72 -4.26
CA TRP A 206 11.68 -2.42 -3.81
C TRP A 206 10.16 -2.46 -3.66
N VAL A 207 9.62 -1.74 -2.67
CA VAL A 207 8.19 -1.66 -2.40
C VAL A 207 7.61 -0.33 -2.88
N ASP A 208 6.34 -0.33 -3.28
CA ASP A 208 5.65 0.90 -3.70
C ASP A 208 5.12 1.72 -2.50
N LEU A 209 4.95 1.11 -1.33
CA LEU A 209 4.48 1.79 -0.12
C LEU A 209 5.66 2.34 0.69
N ASN A 210 5.64 3.64 0.97
CA ASN A 210 6.62 4.25 1.87
C ASN A 210 6.46 3.67 3.30
N PRO A 211 7.48 3.03 3.88
CA PRO A 211 7.37 2.40 5.20
C PRO A 211 6.99 3.39 6.30
N LEU A 212 7.40 4.66 6.18
CA LEU A 212 7.11 5.70 7.16
C LEU A 212 5.61 5.93 7.38
N LEU A 213 4.78 5.65 6.37
CA LEU A 213 3.32 5.73 6.46
C LEU A 213 2.74 4.78 7.51
N LEU A 214 3.39 3.63 7.68
CA LEU A 214 2.98 2.61 8.65
C LEU A 214 3.79 2.70 9.93
N GLU A 215 5.04 3.17 9.89
CA GLU A 215 5.91 3.28 11.07
C GLU A 215 5.55 4.44 12.00
N GLN A 216 5.17 5.59 11.43
CA GLN A 216 4.91 6.81 12.20
C GLN A 216 3.54 6.76 12.88
N SER A 217 3.45 7.35 14.08
CA SER A 217 2.17 7.52 14.76
C SER A 217 1.29 8.45 13.94
N ARG A 218 0.08 8.01 13.61
CA ARG A 218 -0.90 8.82 12.87
C ARG A 218 -1.40 9.92 13.80
N ILE A 219 -1.05 11.16 13.50
CA ILE A 219 -1.51 12.35 14.24
C ILE A 219 -2.39 13.14 13.27
N GLY A 220 -3.67 13.29 13.61
CA GLY A 220 -4.64 14.04 12.84
C GLY A 220 -5.85 14.35 13.69
N TYR A 221 -6.55 15.44 13.35
CA TYR A 221 -7.76 15.86 14.04
C TYR A 221 -8.92 15.84 13.06
N TRP A 222 -10.10 15.42 13.52
CA TRP A 222 -11.33 15.60 12.77
C TRP A 222 -11.62 17.10 12.69
N ILE A 223 -11.67 17.62 11.47
CA ILE A 223 -12.04 19.00 11.18
C ILE A 223 -13.39 19.01 10.48
N MET A 224 -14.23 20.00 10.79
CA MET A 224 -15.54 20.17 10.18
C MET A 224 -15.74 21.63 9.84
N ALA A 225 -16.46 21.91 8.76
CA ALA A 225 -16.95 23.25 8.47
C ALA A 225 -18.06 23.62 9.47
N ASN A 226 -18.02 24.83 10.01
CA ASN A 226 -19.11 25.34 10.86
C ASN A 226 -20.40 25.46 10.01
N ASN A 227 -21.51 24.90 10.49
CA ASN A 227 -22.79 24.76 9.77
C ASN A 227 -22.67 24.02 8.43
N GLY A 228 -21.98 22.86 8.44
CA GLY A 228 -21.59 22.11 7.25
C GLY A 228 -22.77 21.68 6.33
N PRO A 229 -22.78 22.12 5.06
CA PRO A 229 -23.58 21.48 4.02
C PRO A 229 -23.09 20.04 3.73
N SER A 230 -23.77 19.32 2.83
CA SER A 230 -23.42 17.94 2.44
C SER A 230 -22.07 17.81 1.71
N GLU A 231 -21.45 18.92 1.34
CA GLU A 231 -20.14 19.00 0.67
C GLU A 231 -19.33 20.11 1.38
N ALA A 232 -18.03 19.89 1.61
CA ALA A 232 -17.16 20.87 2.26
C ALA A 232 -15.78 20.88 1.62
N VAL A 233 -15.19 22.06 1.47
CA VAL A 233 -13.84 22.22 0.92
C VAL A 233 -12.89 22.60 2.03
N PHE A 234 -11.81 21.83 2.18
CA PHE A 234 -10.71 22.10 3.09
C PHE A 234 -9.47 22.42 2.28
N SER A 235 -8.77 23.50 2.61
CA SER A 235 -7.52 23.87 1.96
C SER A 235 -6.43 24.15 2.97
N THR A 236 -5.19 23.84 2.59
CA THR A 236 -4.00 24.21 3.34
C THR A 236 -2.83 24.42 2.40
N THR A 237 -1.80 25.11 2.88
CA THR A 237 -0.60 25.41 2.10
C THR A 237 0.61 24.84 2.80
N ILE A 238 1.46 24.15 2.04
CA ILE A 238 2.77 23.68 2.51
C ILE A 238 3.89 24.36 1.73
N LYS A 239 5.02 24.59 2.40
CA LYS A 239 6.22 25.12 1.76
C LYS A 239 7.22 23.99 1.53
N ALA A 240 7.67 23.81 0.30
CA ALA A 240 8.69 22.83 -0.06
C ALA A 240 9.99 23.52 -0.49
N ASP A 241 11.12 22.98 -0.04
CA ASP A 241 12.45 23.56 -0.30
C ASP A 241 12.95 23.25 -1.71
N ARG A 242 12.43 22.16 -2.30
CA ARG A 242 12.77 21.69 -3.64
C ARG A 242 11.53 21.20 -4.39
N SER A 243 11.56 21.35 -5.72
CA SER A 243 10.58 20.68 -6.57
C SER A 243 10.74 19.17 -6.45
N LYS A 244 9.63 18.45 -6.47
CA LYS A 244 9.53 17.00 -6.29
C LYS A 244 10.11 16.51 -4.95
N GLN A 245 9.97 17.33 -3.91
CA GLN A 245 10.29 16.93 -2.54
C GLN A 245 9.41 15.76 -2.13
N GLU A 246 10.02 14.77 -1.49
CA GLU A 246 9.31 13.61 -0.97
C GLU A 246 8.21 14.07 -0.01
N THR A 247 6.96 13.87 -0.42
CA THR A 247 5.79 14.35 0.27
C THR A 247 4.69 13.32 0.11
N TRP A 248 4.11 12.92 1.23
CA TRP A 248 2.97 12.04 1.28
C TRP A 248 1.88 12.66 2.13
N ILE A 249 0.63 12.29 1.84
CA ILE A 249 -0.54 12.76 2.58
C ILE A 249 -1.34 11.56 3.04
N GLN A 250 -1.61 11.50 4.33
CA GLN A 250 -2.60 10.60 4.91
C GLN A 250 -3.87 11.38 5.17
N ILE A 251 -4.99 10.90 4.64
CA ILE A 251 -6.29 11.56 4.78
C ILE A 251 -7.38 10.53 5.05
N ALA A 252 -8.28 10.88 5.95
CA ALA A 252 -9.46 10.11 6.27
C ALA A 252 -10.69 11.01 6.22
N GLY A 253 -11.74 10.52 5.58
CA GLY A 253 -13.02 11.20 5.46
C GLY A 253 -14.17 10.31 5.92
N SER A 254 -15.27 10.92 6.33
CA SER A 254 -16.54 10.22 6.62
C SER A 254 -17.41 10.04 5.37
N GLY A 255 -16.96 10.49 4.20
CA GLY A 255 -17.68 10.44 2.93
C GLY A 255 -16.72 10.32 1.74
N ASP A 256 -17.24 10.56 0.54
CA ASP A 256 -16.41 10.67 -0.66
C ASP A 256 -15.44 11.85 -0.48
N LEU A 257 -14.21 11.66 -0.94
CA LEU A 257 -13.13 12.61 -0.82
C LEU A 257 -12.45 12.71 -2.17
N ASP A 258 -12.19 13.92 -2.65
CA ASP A 258 -11.27 14.21 -3.75
C ASP A 258 -10.10 15.05 -3.22
N LEU A 259 -8.87 14.67 -3.57
CA LEU A 259 -7.65 15.38 -3.19
C LEU A 259 -7.04 16.07 -4.40
N ALA A 260 -6.67 17.34 -4.29
CA ALA A 260 -5.97 18.09 -5.32
C ALA A 260 -4.71 18.79 -4.78
N ILE A 261 -3.65 18.77 -5.58
CA ILE A 261 -2.37 19.42 -5.27
C ILE A 261 -2.05 20.37 -6.40
N ASN A 262 -1.90 21.67 -6.08
CA ASN A 262 -1.66 22.72 -7.08
C ASN A 262 -2.66 22.68 -8.25
N GLY A 263 -3.93 22.36 -7.97
CA GLY A 263 -5.00 22.24 -8.96
C GLY A 263 -5.06 20.90 -9.71
N HIS A 264 -4.11 19.98 -9.49
CA HIS A 264 -4.14 18.63 -10.05
C HIS A 264 -4.91 17.68 -9.15
N VAL A 265 -6.04 17.15 -9.64
CA VAL A 265 -6.83 16.13 -8.94
C VAL A 265 -6.08 14.80 -8.94
N ILE A 266 -5.85 14.29 -7.74
CA ILE A 266 -5.37 12.93 -7.47
C ILE A 266 -6.63 12.10 -7.27
N SER A 267 -7.21 11.61 -8.37
CA SER A 267 -8.53 10.97 -8.32
C SER A 267 -8.46 9.65 -7.55
N LEU A 268 -9.32 9.52 -6.53
CA LEU A 268 -9.38 8.36 -5.66
C LEU A 268 -10.00 7.15 -6.35
N ALA A 269 -9.50 5.96 -6.08
CA ALA A 269 -10.09 4.71 -6.56
C ALA A 269 -11.55 4.49 -6.08
N SER A 270 -12.00 5.21 -5.04
CA SER A 270 -13.42 5.25 -4.62
C SER A 270 -14.30 6.13 -5.54
N SER A 271 -13.72 7.17 -6.16
CA SER A 271 -14.41 8.14 -7.03
C SER A 271 -14.51 7.67 -8.48
N ALA A 272 -13.58 6.82 -8.94
CA ALA A 272 -13.57 6.29 -10.32
C ALA A 272 -14.84 5.50 -10.73
N ALA A 273 -15.68 5.10 -9.77
CA ALA A 273 -16.97 4.46 -10.04
C ALA A 273 -18.10 5.44 -10.40
N ARG A 274 -17.95 6.77 -10.22
CA ARG A 274 -18.98 7.76 -10.55
C ARG A 274 -18.33 8.98 -11.21
N GLY A 275 -18.75 9.24 -12.45
CA GLY A 275 -18.12 10.18 -13.39
C GLY A 275 -17.67 11.54 -12.84
N SER A 276 -16.65 12.08 -13.49
CA SER A 276 -15.97 13.35 -13.22
C SER A 276 -16.91 14.52 -12.92
N LYS A 277 -17.04 14.91 -11.65
CA LYS A 277 -17.63 16.19 -11.25
C LYS A 277 -16.50 17.23 -11.25
N LYS A 278 -16.68 18.36 -11.95
CA LYS A 278 -15.71 19.46 -11.96
C LYS A 278 -15.57 20.02 -10.53
N LEU A 279 -14.34 20.20 -10.08
CA LEU A 279 -14.03 20.89 -8.82
C LEU A 279 -14.61 22.32 -8.82
N PRO A 280 -15.19 22.79 -7.70
CA PRO A 280 -15.54 24.19 -7.52
C PRO A 280 -14.28 25.08 -7.53
N HIS A 281 -14.36 26.25 -8.16
CA HIS A 281 -13.31 27.27 -8.06
C HIS A 281 -13.41 27.99 -6.71
N LEU A 282 -12.26 28.17 -6.03
CA LEU A 282 -12.17 29.04 -4.86
C LEU A 282 -12.58 30.47 -5.26
N PRO A 283 -13.50 31.13 -4.52
CA PRO A 283 -13.74 32.55 -4.70
C PRO A 283 -12.44 33.33 -4.47
N ALA A 284 -12.15 34.29 -5.35
CA ALA A 284 -11.08 35.25 -5.09
C ALA A 284 -11.38 36.02 -3.80
N GLU A 285 -10.32 36.42 -3.11
CA GLU A 285 -10.34 37.14 -1.84
C GLU A 285 -11.10 38.47 -2.00
N GLU A 286 -12.41 38.47 -1.73
CA GLU A 286 -13.20 39.67 -1.58
C GLU A 286 -13.06 40.19 -0.15
N GLU A 287 -12.51 41.40 -0.05
CA GLU A 287 -12.39 42.20 1.15
C GLU A 287 -13.81 42.58 1.65
N VAL A 288 -14.38 41.78 2.56
CA VAL A 288 -15.71 42.06 3.12
C VAL A 288 -15.60 43.08 4.25
N ALA A 289 -15.92 44.33 3.95
CA ALA A 289 -16.25 45.34 4.95
C ALA A 289 -17.57 44.95 5.69
N PRO A 290 -17.69 45.18 7.00
CA PRO A 290 -18.88 44.76 7.74
C PRO A 290 -20.10 45.64 7.38
N THR A 291 -21.14 45.03 6.84
CA THR A 291 -22.46 45.64 6.72
C THR A 291 -23.19 45.61 8.07
N VAL A 292 -23.34 46.78 8.68
CA VAL A 292 -24.19 47.04 9.85
C VAL A 292 -25.64 47.23 9.38
N ASP A 293 -26.61 46.55 9.99
CA ASP A 293 -28.02 46.81 9.78
C ASP A 293 -28.50 48.02 10.61
N LYS A 294 -29.54 48.71 10.13
CA LYS A 294 -29.94 50.05 10.61
C LYS A 294 -30.52 50.12 12.03
N PHE A 295 -30.43 49.07 12.85
CA PHE A 295 -30.97 49.07 14.21
C PHE A 295 -30.13 48.37 15.29
N GLY A 296 -28.88 47.96 15.01
CA GLY A 296 -27.89 47.66 16.06
C GLY A 296 -28.35 46.68 17.14
N ARG A 297 -28.89 45.51 16.77
CA ARG A 297 -29.25 44.45 17.73
C ARG A 297 -28.69 43.09 17.33
N VAL A 298 -27.93 42.51 18.26
CA VAL A 298 -27.52 41.09 18.26
C VAL A 298 -28.69 40.27 18.80
N ALA A 299 -29.26 39.36 18.00
CA ALA A 299 -30.28 38.42 18.45
C ALA A 299 -29.67 37.01 18.56
N ASN A 300 -29.65 36.52 19.79
CA ASN A 300 -29.26 35.17 20.19
C ASN A 300 -30.51 34.55 20.81
N GLU A 301 -31.19 33.61 20.12
CA GLU A 301 -32.26 32.82 20.72
C GLU A 301 -32.18 31.36 20.29
N GLY A 302 -32.20 30.49 21.30
CA GLY A 302 -32.02 29.05 21.17
C GLY A 302 -33.28 28.32 20.72
N ALA A 303 -33.06 27.26 19.97
CA ALA A 303 -34.00 26.17 19.77
C ALA A 303 -33.25 24.84 20.02
N ALA A 304 -33.81 24.02 20.91
CA ALA A 304 -33.24 22.73 21.33
C ALA A 304 -33.14 21.73 20.16
N PRO A 305 -32.08 20.91 20.06
CA PRO A 305 -31.97 19.94 18.97
C PRO A 305 -32.80 18.69 19.28
N MET A 306 -33.73 18.36 18.36
CA MET A 306 -34.28 17.01 18.23
C MET A 306 -33.14 16.03 17.94
N ARG A 307 -33.08 14.92 18.69
CA ARG A 307 -32.12 13.83 18.50
C ARG A 307 -32.32 13.18 17.13
N PRO A 308 -31.32 13.12 16.24
CA PRO A 308 -31.33 12.20 15.13
C PRO A 308 -30.85 10.82 15.61
N THR A 309 -31.77 9.86 15.61
CA THR A 309 -31.53 8.45 15.81
C THR A 309 -30.99 7.84 14.51
N SER A 310 -29.71 8.08 14.20
CA SER A 310 -28.99 7.33 13.17
C SER A 310 -27.50 7.36 13.47
N SER A 311 -26.89 6.18 13.59
CA SER A 311 -25.43 6.03 13.77
C SER A 311 -24.70 6.78 12.65
N PRO A 312 -23.89 7.82 12.94
CA PRO A 312 -23.31 8.69 11.92
C PRO A 312 -22.05 8.13 11.26
N PHE A 313 -21.61 6.94 11.62
CA PHE A 313 -20.35 6.39 11.14
C PHE A 313 -20.57 5.52 9.89
N GLN A 314 -20.79 6.20 8.78
CA GLN A 314 -20.41 5.71 7.46
C GLN A 314 -18.91 5.32 7.52
N SER A 315 -18.53 4.26 6.81
CA SER A 315 -17.18 3.66 6.90
C SER A 315 -16.09 4.71 6.64
N VAL A 316 -15.31 5.03 7.67
CA VAL A 316 -14.13 5.90 7.53
C VAL A 316 -13.08 5.15 6.71
N ASP A 317 -12.80 5.64 5.52
CA ASP A 317 -11.68 5.14 4.72
C ASP A 317 -10.45 6.02 4.98
N LEU A 318 -9.34 5.38 5.33
CA LEU A 318 -8.06 6.05 5.53
C LEU A 318 -7.16 5.68 4.36
N SER A 319 -6.73 6.69 3.64
CA SER A 319 -5.85 6.53 2.49
C SER A 319 -4.55 7.29 2.68
N ALA A 320 -3.50 6.80 2.03
CA ALA A 320 -2.19 7.43 1.99
C ALA A 320 -1.75 7.59 0.53
N TYR A 321 -1.26 8.77 0.17
CA TYR A 321 -0.90 9.11 -1.21
C TYR A 321 0.51 9.67 -1.28
N ASP A 322 1.32 9.18 -2.22
CA ASP A 322 2.55 9.87 -2.63
C ASP A 322 2.16 11.03 -3.55
N VAL A 323 2.39 12.26 -3.08
CA VAL A 323 2.07 13.48 -3.82
C VAL A 323 3.32 14.18 -4.35
N SER A 324 4.50 13.56 -4.19
CA SER A 324 5.80 14.17 -4.50
C SER A 324 5.88 14.73 -5.91
N HIS A 325 5.25 14.07 -6.90
CA HIS A 325 5.31 14.50 -8.30
C HIS A 325 4.75 15.90 -8.52
N TRP A 326 3.71 16.28 -7.78
CA TRP A 326 2.98 17.55 -7.93
C TRP A 326 3.53 18.66 -7.04
N ILE A 327 4.56 18.38 -6.24
CA ILE A 327 5.18 19.38 -5.37
C ILE A 327 6.19 20.23 -6.15
N GLU A 328 5.98 21.53 -6.11
CA GLU A 328 6.85 22.56 -6.65
C GLU A 328 7.69 23.20 -5.54
N ARG A 329 8.79 23.86 -5.92
CA ARG A 329 9.59 24.63 -4.97
C ARG A 329 8.81 25.88 -4.56
N GLY A 330 8.70 26.13 -3.25
CA GLY A 330 7.94 27.26 -2.73
C GLY A 330 6.61 26.82 -2.13
N GLN A 331 5.57 27.64 -2.28
CA GLN A 331 4.24 27.35 -1.74
C GLN A 331 3.48 26.38 -2.64
N ASN A 332 2.86 25.37 -2.02
CA ASN A 332 2.01 24.39 -2.68
C ASN A 332 0.66 24.35 -1.98
N VAL A 333 -0.42 24.40 -2.76
CA VAL A 333 -1.79 24.39 -2.24
C VAL A 333 -2.34 22.97 -2.30
N ILE A 334 -2.87 22.52 -1.17
CA ILE A 334 -3.53 21.24 -1.00
C ILE A 334 -5.00 21.51 -0.77
N VAL A 335 -5.87 20.86 -1.54
CA VAL A 335 -7.33 20.99 -1.43
C VAL A 335 -7.93 19.60 -1.28
N ALA A 336 -8.81 19.44 -0.31
CA ALA A 336 -9.63 18.25 -0.12
C ALA A 336 -11.11 18.65 -0.16
N THR A 337 -11.92 17.91 -0.90
CA THR A 337 -13.37 18.17 -1.05
C THR A 337 -14.17 16.91 -0.82
#